data_AF-G9ZJR8-F1
#
_entry.id   AF-G9ZJR8-F1
#
_cell.length_a   1.000
_cell.length_b   1.000
_cell.length_c   1.000
_cell.angle_alpha   90.00
_cell.angle_beta   90.00
_cell.angle_gamma   90.00
#
_symmetry.space_group_name_H-M   'P 1'
#
loop_
_entity.id
_entity.type
_entity.pdbx_description
1 polymer ?
#
loop_
_entity_poly.entity_id
_entity_poly.type
_entity_poly.pdbx_seq_one_letter_code
_entity_poly.pdbx_strand_id
1 'polypeptide(L)'
;MSPASKQDALAVLLSDAVAAQLATTLARSPAGPMTTLLAQLGQVATIDRYLPHIATHAIQPALRAKAYQSLLSGKTTWASGKEKEWIERRYNLYRWRTHLDSRPLTITVDHDPTLQQAAADRSPIVRRVAADAIIAALPHLDPCEQHLAARLATDPNRSVAERGAYILRHGAVIPN
;
A
#
# COMPACT_ATOMS: atom_id res chain seq x y z
N MET A 1 1.30 10.68 25.63
CA MET A 1 1.09 9.25 25.35
C MET A 1 2.29 8.72 24.58
N SER A 2 3.01 7.74 25.13
CA SER A 2 4.05 7.03 24.38
C SER A 2 3.42 6.34 23.16
N PRO A 3 4.18 6.08 22.08
CA PRO A 3 3.67 5.38 20.90
C PRO A 3 2.99 4.05 21.25
N ALA A 4 3.59 3.29 22.19
CA ALA A 4 3.04 2.04 22.71
C ALA A 4 1.64 2.22 23.34
N SER A 5 1.45 3.25 24.19
CA SER A 5 0.15 3.47 24.84
C SER A 5 -1.01 3.78 23.88
N LYS A 6 -0.72 4.32 22.67
CA LYS A 6 -1.76 4.56 21.65
C LYS A 6 -2.13 3.28 20.92
N GLN A 7 -1.14 2.46 20.58
CA GLN A 7 -1.34 1.19 19.90
C GLN A 7 -2.13 0.22 20.77
N ASP A 8 -1.81 0.16 22.07
CA ASP A 8 -2.52 -0.68 23.05
C ASP A 8 -3.97 -0.23 23.21
N ALA A 9 -4.22 1.08 23.34
CA ALA A 9 -5.57 1.63 23.42
C ALA A 9 -6.38 1.34 22.14
N LEU A 10 -5.78 1.47 20.96
CA LEU A 10 -6.43 1.15 19.71
C LEU A 10 -6.75 -0.35 19.63
N ALA A 11 -5.85 -1.22 20.07
CA ALA A 11 -6.08 -2.66 20.11
C ALA A 11 -7.25 -3.06 21.01
N VAL A 12 -7.39 -2.40 22.16
CA VAL A 12 -8.52 -2.63 23.08
C VAL A 12 -9.85 -2.17 22.47
N LEU A 13 -9.84 -1.04 21.74
CA LEU A 13 -11.05 -0.49 21.11
C LEU A 13 -11.48 -1.25 19.85
N LEU A 14 -10.53 -1.79 19.10
CA LEU A 14 -10.78 -2.49 17.84
C LEU A 14 -11.12 -3.97 18.07
N SER A 15 -12.30 -4.23 18.64
CA SER A 15 -12.88 -5.57 18.57
C SER A 15 -13.11 -5.99 17.12
N ASP A 16 -13.15 -7.30 16.84
CA ASP A 16 -13.32 -7.81 15.47
C ASP A 16 -14.61 -7.30 14.80
N ALA A 17 -15.71 -7.21 15.55
CA ALA A 17 -16.98 -6.67 15.06
C ALA A 17 -16.85 -5.18 14.67
N VAL A 18 -16.15 -4.39 15.48
CA VAL A 18 -15.88 -2.98 15.19
C VAL A 18 -14.98 -2.85 13.97
N ALA A 19 -13.95 -3.69 13.86
CA ALA A 19 -13.06 -3.72 12.71
C ALA A 19 -13.79 -4.05 11.40
N ALA A 20 -14.71 -5.03 11.42
CA ALA A 20 -15.54 -5.37 10.27
C ALA A 20 -16.44 -4.21 9.83
N GLN A 21 -17.09 -3.53 10.78
CA GLN A 21 -17.93 -2.37 10.50
C GLN A 21 -17.12 -1.19 9.96
N LEU A 22 -15.93 -0.94 10.52
CA LEU A 22 -15.02 0.08 10.03
C LEU A 22 -14.53 -0.23 8.61
N ALA A 23 -14.15 -1.48 8.32
CA ALA A 23 -13.75 -1.89 6.99
C ALA A 23 -14.87 -1.69 5.95
N THR A 24 -16.11 -2.02 6.31
CA THR A 24 -17.28 -1.77 5.47
C THR A 24 -17.51 -0.27 5.24
N THR A 25 -17.39 0.53 6.30
CA THR A 25 -17.53 1.99 6.23
C THR A 25 -16.45 2.62 5.35
N LEU A 26 -15.20 2.20 5.54
CA LEU A 26 -14.05 2.60 4.75
C LEU A 26 -14.28 2.29 3.26
N ALA A 27 -14.71 1.06 2.95
CA ALA A 27 -14.92 0.63 1.58
C ALA A 27 -16.05 1.42 0.89
N ARG A 28 -17.12 1.73 1.63
CA ARG A 28 -18.30 2.43 1.09
C ARG A 28 -18.20 3.96 1.10
N SER A 29 -17.19 4.53 1.74
CA SER A 29 -17.07 5.99 1.83
C SER A 29 -16.55 6.58 0.50
N PRO A 30 -17.30 7.49 -0.17
CA PRO A 30 -16.89 8.04 -1.46
C PRO A 30 -15.83 9.15 -1.34
N ALA A 31 -15.69 9.78 -0.17
CA ALA A 31 -14.78 10.90 0.06
C ALA A 31 -14.19 10.92 1.48
N GLY A 32 -13.26 11.83 1.73
CA GLY A 32 -12.64 12.03 3.04
C GLY A 32 -11.32 11.26 3.24
N PRO A 33 -10.70 11.38 4.42
CA PRO A 33 -9.32 10.94 4.67
C PRO A 33 -9.23 9.43 4.96
N MET A 34 -9.92 8.60 4.17
CA MET A 34 -10.06 7.16 4.44
C MET A 34 -8.71 6.44 4.34
N THR A 35 -7.83 6.86 3.43
CA THR A 35 -6.46 6.33 3.32
C THR A 35 -5.64 6.59 4.59
N THR A 36 -5.78 7.79 5.18
CA THR A 36 -5.11 8.14 6.43
C THR A 36 -5.66 7.32 7.58
N LEU A 37 -6.98 7.13 7.64
CA LEU A 37 -7.62 6.30 8.65
C LEU A 37 -7.15 4.84 8.55
N LEU A 38 -7.14 4.26 7.34
CA LEU A 38 -6.61 2.91 7.13
C LEU A 38 -5.14 2.79 7.55
N ALA A 39 -4.32 3.79 7.23
CA ALA A 39 -2.93 3.80 7.68
C ALA A 39 -2.83 3.76 9.21
N GLN A 40 -3.63 4.57 9.93
CA GLN A 40 -3.62 4.57 11.39
C GLN A 40 -4.14 3.24 11.97
N LEU A 41 -5.22 2.68 11.41
CA LEU A 41 -5.72 1.34 11.79
C LEU A 41 -4.68 0.24 11.56
N GLY A 42 -3.78 0.44 10.60
CA GLY A 42 -2.63 -0.40 10.34
C GLY A 42 -1.72 -0.62 11.56
N GLN A 43 -1.80 0.17 12.62
CA GLN A 43 -1.04 -0.11 13.85
C GLN A 43 -1.46 -1.40 14.57
N VAL A 44 -2.66 -1.93 14.31
CA VAL A 44 -3.22 -3.08 15.03
C VAL A 44 -3.52 -4.23 14.09
N ALA A 45 -3.17 -5.45 14.48
CA ALA A 45 -3.31 -6.67 13.66
C ALA A 45 -4.77 -6.97 13.24
N THR A 46 -5.76 -6.58 14.05
CA THR A 46 -7.19 -6.85 13.80
C THR A 46 -7.66 -6.39 12.41
N ILE A 47 -7.07 -5.32 11.85
CA ILE A 47 -7.48 -4.81 10.54
C ILE A 47 -6.99 -5.70 9.37
N ASP A 48 -5.97 -6.52 9.57
CA ASP A 48 -5.25 -7.21 8.48
C ASP A 48 -6.18 -8.08 7.64
N ARG A 49 -7.02 -8.88 8.30
CA ARG A 49 -7.99 -9.77 7.65
C ARG A 49 -9.01 -9.04 6.76
N TYR A 50 -9.19 -7.74 6.96
CA TYR A 50 -10.12 -6.92 6.19
C TYR A 50 -9.44 -6.19 5.02
N LEU A 51 -8.11 -6.20 4.92
CA LEU A 51 -7.38 -5.58 3.83
C LEU A 51 -7.78 -6.10 2.44
N PRO A 52 -7.98 -7.43 2.21
CA PRO A 52 -8.44 -7.93 0.91
C PRO A 52 -9.82 -7.35 0.54
N HIS A 53 -10.75 -7.31 1.50
CA HIS A 53 -12.07 -6.72 1.26
C HIS A 53 -11.97 -5.25 0.85
N ILE A 54 -11.15 -4.46 1.55
CA ILE A 54 -10.94 -3.03 1.25
C ILE A 54 -10.27 -2.86 -0.12
N ALA A 55 -9.25 -3.67 -0.43
CA ALA A 55 -8.52 -3.62 -1.70
C ALA A 55 -9.45 -3.83 -2.90
N THR A 56 -10.39 -4.77 -2.80
CA THR A 56 -11.32 -5.07 -3.90
C THR A 56 -12.51 -4.12 -3.96
N HIS A 57 -13.10 -3.77 -2.82
CA HIS A 57 -14.44 -3.15 -2.78
C HIS A 57 -14.43 -1.64 -2.50
N ALA A 58 -13.30 -1.05 -2.10
CA ALA A 58 -13.30 0.37 -1.77
C ALA A 58 -13.63 1.25 -2.98
N ILE A 59 -14.56 2.19 -2.78
CA ILE A 59 -14.96 3.16 -3.81
C ILE A 59 -13.76 4.04 -4.18
N GLN A 60 -13.05 4.56 -3.18
CA GLN A 60 -11.90 5.43 -3.37
C GLN A 60 -10.69 4.66 -3.91
N PRO A 61 -10.16 5.02 -5.10
CA PRO A 61 -8.99 4.36 -5.66
C PRO A 61 -7.74 4.48 -4.79
N ALA A 62 -7.56 5.61 -4.11
CA ALA A 62 -6.42 5.81 -3.19
C ALA A 62 -6.46 4.84 -1.99
N LEU A 63 -7.67 4.48 -1.53
CA LEU A 63 -7.85 3.51 -0.46
C LEU A 63 -7.55 2.09 -0.94
N ARG A 64 -8.04 1.71 -2.14
CA ARG A 64 -7.68 0.43 -2.79
C ARG A 64 -6.16 0.33 -2.97
N ALA A 65 -5.54 1.37 -3.49
CA ALA A 65 -4.09 1.42 -3.71
C ALA A 65 -3.31 1.20 -2.40
N LYS A 66 -3.74 1.84 -1.30
CA LYS A 66 -3.11 1.64 0.01
C LYS A 66 -3.26 0.20 0.52
N ALA A 67 -4.45 -0.39 0.36
CA ALA A 67 -4.69 -1.78 0.77
C ALA A 67 -3.86 -2.77 -0.06
N TYR A 68 -3.86 -2.65 -1.39
CA TYR A 68 -3.00 -3.46 -2.26
C TYR A 68 -1.52 -3.27 -1.95
N GLN A 69 -1.08 -2.05 -1.67
CA GLN A 69 0.32 -1.79 -1.29
C GLN A 69 0.69 -2.57 -0.03
N SER A 70 -0.20 -2.60 0.96
CA SER A 70 0.05 -3.37 2.18
C SER A 70 0.05 -4.88 1.93
N LEU A 71 -0.90 -5.38 1.14
CA LEU A 71 -0.98 -6.81 0.80
C LEU A 71 0.27 -7.28 0.04
N LEU A 72 0.68 -6.55 -1.00
CA LEU A 72 1.83 -6.91 -1.85
C LEU A 72 3.17 -6.74 -1.14
N SER A 73 3.31 -5.73 -0.28
CA SER A 73 4.55 -5.54 0.49
C SER A 73 4.65 -6.41 1.76
N GLY A 74 3.58 -7.16 2.10
CA GLY A 74 3.51 -7.95 3.32
C GLY A 74 3.55 -7.14 4.62
N LYS A 75 3.40 -5.81 4.54
CA LYS A 75 3.47 -4.91 5.70
C LYS A 75 2.51 -3.74 5.58
N THR A 76 2.09 -3.22 6.72
CA THR A 76 1.37 -1.95 6.80
C THR A 76 2.30 -0.84 7.27
N THR A 77 2.03 0.38 6.80
CA THR A 77 2.87 1.56 7.04
C THR A 77 2.01 2.76 7.43
N TRP A 78 2.46 3.54 8.40
CA TRP A 78 1.76 4.73 8.89
C TRP A 78 2.72 5.85 9.28
N ALA A 79 2.21 7.09 9.27
CA ALA A 79 2.94 8.22 9.79
C ALA A 79 2.88 8.19 11.33
N SER A 80 4.04 8.04 11.98
CA SER A 80 4.20 8.00 13.44
C SER A 80 4.50 9.37 14.04
N GLY A 81 5.02 10.30 13.23
CA GLY A 81 5.32 11.66 13.67
C GLY A 81 5.89 12.53 12.55
N LYS A 82 6.26 13.75 12.91
CA LYS A 82 7.00 14.68 12.03
C LYS A 82 8.14 15.31 12.82
N GLU A 83 9.28 15.48 12.16
CA GLU A 83 10.42 16.22 12.70
C GLU A 83 10.76 17.41 11.80
N LYS A 84 11.35 18.44 12.41
CA LYS A 84 11.94 19.56 11.66
C LYS A 84 13.33 19.15 11.19
N GLU A 85 13.48 18.99 9.88
CA GLU A 85 14.77 18.81 9.23
C GLU A 85 15.27 20.19 8.78
N TRP A 86 16.31 20.68 9.46
CA TRP A 86 16.93 21.95 9.13
C TRP A 86 17.66 21.85 7.80
N ILE A 87 17.32 22.73 6.87
CA ILE A 87 18.04 22.90 5.60
C ILE A 87 19.17 23.91 5.84
N GLU A 88 18.82 25.07 6.41
CA GLU A 88 19.80 26.09 6.78
C GLU A 88 19.35 26.87 8.03
N ARG A 89 20.05 26.66 9.14
CA ARG A 89 19.68 27.24 10.44
C ARG A 89 19.78 28.76 10.48
N ARG A 90 20.77 29.34 9.79
CA ARG A 90 21.03 30.79 9.77
C ARG A 90 19.86 31.59 9.20
N TYR A 91 19.22 31.07 8.15
CA TYR A 91 18.05 31.69 7.52
C TYR A 91 16.73 31.10 7.99
N ASN A 92 16.74 30.28 9.06
CA ASN A 92 15.56 29.60 9.59
C ASN A 92 14.82 28.75 8.53
N LEU A 93 15.57 28.15 7.59
CA LEU A 93 15.01 27.30 6.54
C LEU A 93 14.97 25.85 7.01
N TYR A 94 13.77 25.26 7.03
CA TYR A 94 13.56 23.86 7.40
C TYR A 94 12.45 23.24 6.56
N ARG A 95 12.44 21.91 6.50
CA ARG A 95 11.32 21.11 5.98
C ARG A 95 10.80 20.16 7.05
N TRP A 96 9.51 19.84 6.98
CA TRP A 96 8.94 18.79 7.82
C TRP A 96 9.22 17.43 7.20
N ARG A 97 9.96 16.58 7.90
CA ARG A 97 10.16 15.18 7.54
C ARG A 97 9.14 14.33 8.29
N THR A 98 8.38 13.51 7.57
CA THR A 98 7.41 12.59 8.19
C THR A 98 8.11 11.28 8.53
N HIS A 99 7.99 10.85 9.79
CA HIS A 99 8.44 9.54 10.23
C HIS A 99 7.41 8.49 9.82
N LEU A 100 7.87 7.46 9.12
CA LEU A 100 7.05 6.34 8.68
C LEU A 100 7.45 5.10 9.46
N ASP A 101 6.50 4.56 10.21
CA ASP A 101 6.64 3.28 10.88
C ASP A 101 5.95 2.19 10.07
N SER A 102 6.31 0.94 10.36
CA SER A 102 5.72 -0.22 9.70
C SER A 102 5.64 -1.43 10.61
N ARG A 103 4.70 -2.32 10.34
CA ARG A 103 4.66 -3.68 10.91
C ARG A 103 4.33 -4.71 9.83
N PRO A 104 4.82 -5.96 9.95
CA PRO A 104 4.38 -7.04 9.07
C PRO A 104 2.87 -7.31 9.23
N LEU A 105 2.26 -7.80 8.16
CA LEU A 105 0.91 -8.33 8.20
C LEU A 105 0.89 -9.68 8.93
N THR A 106 -0.21 -9.94 9.63
CA THR A 106 -0.44 -11.21 10.34
C THR A 106 -1.15 -12.26 9.49
N ILE A 107 -1.64 -11.87 8.32
CA ILE A 107 -2.33 -12.75 7.37
C ILE A 107 -1.37 -13.26 6.30
N THR A 108 -1.64 -14.45 5.79
CA THR A 108 -1.04 -14.95 4.55
C THR A 108 -1.75 -14.29 3.37
N VAL A 109 -0.96 -13.71 2.46
CA VAL A 109 -1.46 -13.10 1.24
C VAL A 109 -1.02 -13.97 0.07
N ASP A 110 -1.96 -14.36 -0.78
CA ASP A 110 -1.65 -15.01 -2.04
C ASP A 110 -1.17 -13.95 -3.03
N HIS A 111 0.14 -13.95 -3.31
CA HIS A 111 0.82 -12.84 -3.97
C HIS A 111 0.34 -12.67 -5.41
N ASP A 112 0.38 -13.73 -6.22
CA ASP A 112 0.09 -13.69 -7.65
C ASP A 112 -1.34 -13.22 -7.97
N PRO A 113 -2.41 -13.78 -7.39
CA PRO A 113 -3.76 -13.28 -7.67
C PRO A 113 -3.94 -11.85 -7.15
N THR A 114 -3.33 -11.48 -6.03
CA THR A 114 -3.37 -10.11 -5.52
C THR A 114 -2.70 -9.14 -6.50
N LEU A 115 -1.55 -9.52 -7.05
CA LEU A 115 -0.80 -8.72 -8.01
C LEU A 115 -1.56 -8.58 -9.33
N GLN A 116 -2.13 -9.67 -9.84
CA GLN A 116 -2.96 -9.66 -11.05
C GLN A 116 -4.19 -8.77 -10.89
N GLN A 117 -4.87 -8.82 -9.74
CA GLN A 117 -6.02 -7.96 -9.42
C GLN A 117 -5.61 -6.49 -9.38
N ALA A 118 -4.52 -6.15 -8.70
CA ALA A 118 -4.02 -4.78 -8.63
C ALA A 118 -3.63 -4.25 -10.02
N ALA A 119 -2.97 -5.07 -10.84
CA ALA A 119 -2.57 -4.72 -12.21
C ALA A 119 -3.77 -4.59 -13.18
N ALA A 120 -4.92 -5.17 -12.85
CA ALA A 120 -6.15 -5.08 -13.64
C ALA A 120 -7.13 -4.00 -13.13
N ASP A 121 -6.81 -3.29 -12.05
CA ASP A 121 -7.71 -2.28 -11.47
C ASP A 121 -8.05 -1.17 -12.47
N ARG A 122 -9.30 -0.72 -12.45
CA ARG A 122 -9.80 0.38 -13.28
C ARG A 122 -9.00 1.68 -13.13
N SER A 123 -8.42 1.93 -11.96
CA SER A 123 -7.70 3.16 -11.66
C SER A 123 -6.19 3.04 -11.87
N PRO A 124 -5.55 3.98 -12.57
CA PRO A 124 -4.11 3.94 -12.79
C PRO A 124 -3.30 4.05 -11.50
N ILE A 125 -3.83 4.67 -10.44
CA ILE A 125 -3.12 4.75 -9.15
C ILE A 125 -2.94 3.37 -8.51
N VAL A 126 -3.88 2.44 -8.72
CA VAL A 126 -3.81 1.08 -8.20
C VAL A 126 -2.91 0.22 -9.07
N ARG A 127 -3.02 0.34 -10.41
CA ARG A 127 -2.12 -0.37 -11.33
C ARG A 127 -0.65 0.03 -11.14
N ARG A 128 -0.40 1.29 -10.78
CA ARG A 128 0.93 1.74 -10.36
C ARG A 128 1.47 0.98 -9.15
N VAL A 129 0.62 0.66 -8.18
CA VAL A 129 1.04 -0.11 -6.99
C VAL A 129 1.49 -1.52 -7.40
N ALA A 130 0.80 -2.16 -8.34
CA ALA A 130 1.24 -3.45 -8.88
C ALA A 130 2.62 -3.34 -9.55
N ALA A 131 2.81 -2.30 -10.38
CA ALA A 131 4.11 -2.06 -11.01
C ALA A 131 5.22 -1.75 -9.99
N ASP A 132 4.93 -0.94 -8.97
CA ASP A 132 5.88 -0.62 -7.89
C ASP A 132 6.23 -1.88 -7.06
N ALA A 133 5.30 -2.82 -6.88
CA ALA A 133 5.56 -4.11 -6.22
C ALA A 133 6.55 -4.96 -7.04
N ILE A 134 6.34 -5.10 -8.35
CA ILE A 134 7.26 -5.83 -9.23
C ILE A 134 8.64 -5.15 -9.25
N ILE A 135 8.70 -3.82 -9.29
CA ILE A 135 9.96 -3.08 -9.22
C ILE A 135 10.73 -3.38 -7.93
N ALA A 136 10.02 -3.57 -6.80
CA ALA A 136 10.65 -3.90 -5.53
C ALA A 136 11.23 -5.33 -5.49
N ALA A 137 10.77 -6.24 -6.37
CA ALA A 137 11.25 -7.62 -6.48
C ALA A 137 12.44 -7.78 -7.46
N LEU A 138 12.74 -6.75 -8.26
CA LEU A 138 13.85 -6.77 -9.21
C LEU A 138 15.21 -7.10 -8.56
N PRO A 139 16.14 -7.73 -9.32
CA PRO A 139 16.08 -8.01 -10.75
C PRO A 139 15.35 -9.31 -11.13
N HIS A 140 14.91 -10.09 -10.15
CA HIS A 140 14.37 -11.42 -10.39
C HIS A 140 12.86 -11.35 -10.62
N LEU A 141 12.42 -11.82 -11.78
CA LEU A 141 11.01 -11.88 -12.12
C LEU A 141 10.57 -13.32 -12.31
N ASP A 142 9.41 -13.64 -11.77
CA ASP A 142 8.69 -14.85 -12.16
C ASP A 142 7.98 -14.65 -13.52
N PRO A 143 7.50 -15.73 -14.17
CA PRO A 143 6.80 -15.63 -15.45
C PRO A 143 5.51 -14.80 -15.41
N CYS A 144 4.80 -14.79 -14.28
CA CYS A 144 3.58 -14.01 -14.09
C CYS A 144 3.89 -12.51 -14.08
N GLU A 145 4.88 -12.09 -13.29
CA GLU A 145 5.37 -10.73 -13.19
C GLU A 145 5.90 -10.22 -14.53
N GLN A 146 6.60 -11.05 -15.29
CA GLN A 146 7.05 -10.68 -16.63
C GLN A 146 5.87 -10.43 -17.59
N HIS A 147 4.86 -11.30 -17.59
CA HIS A 147 3.65 -11.11 -18.39
C HIS A 147 2.91 -9.82 -17.98
N LEU A 148 2.81 -9.56 -16.68
CA LEU A 148 2.21 -8.34 -16.15
C LEU A 148 3.02 -7.10 -16.55
N ALA A 149 4.35 -7.15 -16.53
CA ALA A 149 5.22 -6.06 -16.94
C ALA A 149 4.99 -5.68 -18.42
N ALA A 150 4.87 -6.67 -19.30
CA ALA A 150 4.54 -6.46 -20.70
C ALA A 150 3.18 -5.77 -20.87
N ARG A 151 2.15 -6.23 -20.14
CA ARG A 151 0.83 -5.60 -20.14
C ARG A 151 0.88 -4.17 -19.62
N LEU A 152 1.56 -3.94 -18.50
CA LEU A 152 1.72 -2.62 -17.89
C LEU A 152 2.48 -1.64 -18.79
N ALA A 153 3.47 -2.10 -19.57
CA ALA A 153 4.21 -1.25 -20.50
C ALA A 153 3.34 -0.66 -21.63
N THR A 154 2.21 -1.31 -21.92
CA THR A 154 1.22 -0.85 -22.91
C THR A 154 0.03 -0.09 -22.29
N ASP A 155 0.10 0.23 -21.00
CA ASP A 155 -0.99 0.91 -20.29
C ASP A 155 -1.29 2.30 -20.88
N PRO A 156 -2.56 2.71 -21.01
CA PRO A 156 -2.91 4.03 -21.50
C PRO A 156 -2.41 5.17 -20.59
N ASN A 157 -2.20 4.90 -19.31
CA ASN A 157 -1.62 5.87 -18.39
C ASN A 157 -0.09 5.83 -18.47
N ARG A 158 0.50 6.93 -18.95
CA ARG A 158 1.96 7.09 -19.08
C ARG A 158 2.74 6.69 -17.83
N SER A 159 2.26 7.05 -16.64
CA SER A 159 2.97 6.76 -15.37
C SER A 159 3.04 5.26 -15.04
N VAL A 160 2.06 4.48 -15.53
CA VAL A 160 2.04 3.01 -15.44
C VAL A 160 2.92 2.42 -16.54
N ALA A 161 2.76 2.88 -17.78
CA ALA A 161 3.54 2.44 -18.94
C ALA A 161 5.06 2.57 -18.73
N GLU A 162 5.50 3.71 -18.20
CA GLU A 162 6.92 3.95 -17.91
C GLU A 162 7.48 2.95 -16.89
N ARG A 163 6.68 2.54 -15.88
CA ARG A 163 7.09 1.53 -14.90
C ARG A 163 7.15 0.14 -15.52
N GLY A 164 6.16 -0.23 -16.35
CA GLY A 164 6.19 -1.49 -17.10
C GLY A 164 7.43 -1.58 -17.99
N ALA A 165 7.74 -0.53 -18.74
CA ALA A 165 8.93 -0.45 -19.57
C ALA A 165 10.23 -0.50 -18.74
N TYR A 166 10.24 0.11 -17.55
CA TYR A 166 11.36 0.01 -16.63
C TYR A 166 11.59 -1.43 -16.15
N ILE A 167 10.52 -2.14 -15.76
CA ILE A 167 10.61 -3.54 -15.34
C ILE A 167 11.18 -4.41 -16.47
N LEU A 168 10.65 -4.28 -17.70
CA LEU A 168 11.13 -5.07 -18.84
C LEU A 168 12.61 -4.83 -19.17
N ARG A 169 13.13 -3.63 -18.90
CA ARG A 169 14.54 -3.29 -19.16
C ARG A 169 15.49 -3.87 -18.10
N HIS A 170 15.02 -4.03 -16.86
CA HIS A 170 15.88 -4.36 -15.71
C HIS A 170 15.55 -5.72 -15.08
N GLY A 171 14.51 -6.40 -15.53
CA GLY A 171 14.11 -7.72 -15.08
C GLY A 171 14.81 -8.84 -15.84
N ALA A 172 15.34 -9.81 -15.09
CA ALA A 172 15.81 -11.09 -15.60
C ALA A 172 14.80 -12.17 -15.21
N VAL A 173 14.42 -13.00 -16.19
CA VAL A 173 13.51 -14.14 -15.96
C VAL A 173 14.31 -15.22 -15.24
N ILE A 174 13.81 -15.69 -14.10
CA ILE A 174 14.35 -16.93 -13.50
C ILE A 174 13.87 -18.11 -14.36
N PRO A 175 14.76 -18.91 -14.98
CA PRO A 175 14.35 -20.14 -15.64
C PRO A 175 13.82 -21.13 -14.60
N ASN A 176 12.66 -21.74 -14.92
CA ASN A 176 12.02 -22.80 -14.10
C ASN A 176 12.96 -23.97 -13.79
#